data_AF-A0A495SC60-F1
#
_entry.id   AF-A0A495SC60-F1
#
_cell.length_a   1.000
_cell.length_b   1.000
_cell.length_c   1.000
_cell.angle_alpha   90.00
_cell.angle_beta   90.00
_cell.angle_gamma   90.00
#
_symmetry.space_group_name_H-M   'P 1'
#
loop_
_entity.id
_entity.type
_entity.pdbx_description
1 polymer ?
#
loop_
_entity_poly.entity_id
_entity_poly.type
_entity_poly.pdbx_seq_one_letter_code
_entity_poly.pdbx_strand_id
1 'polypeptide(L)'
;MKLLLSLFTGLFLFFQSADIEALRNSYAKANQSGANTQSFINLAEKQSSSDVITTGYKAAAKIMEAKITTDKGKRKSFIKSGATSLENIIKNNPNNAELRLIRLSVQENLPKIVGYRGSLKDDKTFLINNYSKQNTGLKNYIKRFASQSKTFTPADRALLK
;
A
#
# COMPACT_ATOMS: atom_id res chain seq x y z
N MET A 1 33.41 13.09 -24.54
CA MET A 1 32.75 13.38 -23.25
C MET A 1 31.28 12.90 -23.15
N LYS A 2 30.84 11.91 -23.95
CA LYS A 2 29.44 11.41 -23.90
C LYS A 2 29.22 10.20 -22.97
N LEU A 3 30.27 9.69 -22.32
CA LEU A 3 30.22 8.52 -21.44
C LEU A 3 30.14 8.85 -19.94
N LEU A 4 30.23 10.12 -19.55
CA LEU A 4 30.18 10.52 -18.13
C LEU A 4 28.77 10.89 -17.64
N LEU A 5 27.78 11.05 -18.54
CA LEU A 5 26.39 11.34 -18.14
C LEU A 5 25.55 10.09 -17.83
N SER A 6 26.00 8.87 -18.18
CA SER A 6 25.23 7.64 -17.94
C SER A 6 25.46 7.00 -16.56
N LEU A 7 26.42 7.48 -15.77
CA LEU A 7 26.67 6.95 -14.41
C LEU A 7 25.83 7.62 -13.32
N PHE A 8 25.26 8.80 -13.57
CA PHE A 8 24.44 9.52 -12.58
C PHE A 8 22.95 9.12 -12.58
N THR A 9 22.43 8.58 -13.68
CA THR A 9 21.02 8.15 -13.78
C THR A 9 20.75 6.80 -13.10
N GLY A 10 21.77 5.94 -12.94
CA GLY A 10 21.63 4.67 -12.24
C GLY A 10 21.37 4.84 -10.74
N LEU A 11 22.09 5.75 -10.08
CA LEU A 11 22.03 5.92 -8.62
C LEU A 11 20.64 6.36 -8.12
N PHE A 12 19.93 7.20 -8.91
CA PHE A 12 18.61 7.71 -8.54
C PHE A 12 17.51 6.64 -8.60
N LEU A 13 17.60 5.69 -9.54
CA LEU A 13 16.64 4.58 -9.67
C LEU A 13 16.81 3.54 -8.55
N PHE A 14 18.05 3.30 -8.11
CA PHE A 14 18.31 2.39 -6.99
C PHE A 14 17.75 2.93 -5.66
N PHE A 15 17.90 4.24 -5.40
CA PHE A 15 17.36 4.87 -4.18
C PHE A 15 15.83 4.75 -4.08
N GLN A 16 15.10 5.04 -5.16
CA GLN A 16 13.63 4.92 -5.18
C GLN A 16 13.15 3.49 -4.94
N SER A 17 13.88 2.49 -5.45
CA SER A 17 13.53 1.07 -5.24
C SER A 17 13.70 0.63 -3.78
N ALA A 18 14.73 1.13 -3.10
CA ALA A 18 14.99 0.82 -1.70
C ALA A 18 13.93 1.43 -0.77
N ASP A 19 13.49 2.65 -1.07
CA ASP A 19 12.47 3.36 -0.30
C ASP A 19 11.11 2.65 -0.36
N ILE A 20 10.69 2.19 -1.55
CA ILE A 20 9.44 1.45 -1.70
C ILE A 20 9.49 0.10 -0.97
N GLU A 21 10.61 -0.63 -1.05
CA GLU A 21 10.75 -1.89 -0.31
C GLU A 21 10.70 -1.69 1.21
N ALA A 22 11.30 -0.61 1.72
CA ALA A 22 11.19 -0.26 3.14
C ALA A 22 9.73 -0.01 3.55
N LEU A 23 8.95 0.72 2.73
CA LEU A 23 7.52 0.95 2.95
C LEU A 23 6.73 -0.37 2.93
N ARG A 24 6.95 -1.23 1.93
CA ARG A 24 6.29 -2.55 1.82
C ARG A 24 6.52 -3.41 3.06
N ASN A 25 7.76 -3.45 3.54
CA ASN A 25 8.15 -4.27 4.68
C ASN A 25 7.61 -3.71 6.01
N SER A 26 7.64 -2.40 6.19
CA SER A 26 7.07 -1.75 7.37
C SER A 26 5.55 -1.89 7.39
N TYR A 27 4.88 -1.63 6.27
CA TYR A 27 3.42 -1.75 6.15
C TYR A 27 2.91 -3.17 6.40
N ALA A 28 3.59 -4.19 5.89
CA ALA A 28 3.22 -5.60 6.12
C ALA A 28 3.18 -5.99 7.61
N LYS A 29 3.98 -5.31 8.45
CA LYS A 29 4.06 -5.54 9.90
C LYS A 29 3.25 -4.53 10.72
N ALA A 30 2.77 -3.45 10.10
CA ALA A 30 2.22 -2.29 10.78
C ALA A 30 1.00 -2.67 11.66
N ASN A 31 0.22 -3.68 11.27
CA ASN A 31 -0.94 -4.11 12.02
C ASN A 31 -0.65 -4.98 13.25
N GLN A 32 0.60 -5.43 13.46
CA GLN A 32 0.97 -6.37 14.52
C GLN A 32 1.04 -5.72 15.92
N SER A 33 1.36 -4.43 16.02
CA SER A 33 1.43 -3.70 17.30
C SER A 33 1.27 -2.19 17.09
N GLY A 34 0.97 -1.45 18.16
CA GLY A 34 0.94 0.02 18.13
C GLY A 34 2.30 0.63 17.76
N ALA A 35 3.40 0.04 18.25
CA ALA A 35 4.76 0.45 17.90
C ALA A 35 5.04 0.27 16.40
N ASN A 36 4.67 -0.88 15.82
CA ASN A 36 4.83 -1.12 14.38
C ASN A 36 3.98 -0.15 13.55
N THR A 37 2.76 0.17 14.01
CA THR A 37 1.93 1.20 13.38
C THR A 37 2.63 2.55 13.37
N GLN A 38 3.17 3.00 14.52
CA GLN A 38 3.90 4.26 14.61
C GLN A 38 5.16 4.27 13.72
N SER A 39 5.92 3.17 13.70
CA SER A 39 7.10 3.04 12.83
C SER A 39 6.75 3.17 11.36
N PHE A 40 5.64 2.58 10.92
CA PHE A 40 5.18 2.72 9.54
C PHE A 40 4.73 4.16 9.22
N ILE A 41 3.97 4.80 10.11
CA ILE A 41 3.53 6.20 9.94
C ILE A 41 4.75 7.11 9.79
N ASN A 42 5.70 7.03 10.71
CA ASN A 42 6.91 7.84 10.69
C ASN A 42 7.75 7.59 9.42
N LEU A 43 7.84 6.32 8.97
CA LEU A 43 8.56 5.98 7.75
C LEU A 43 7.89 6.61 6.52
N ALA A 44 6.56 6.51 6.41
CA ALA A 44 5.80 7.06 5.30
C ALA A 44 5.86 8.59 5.24
N GLU A 45 5.79 9.27 6.39
CA GLU A 45 5.89 10.73 6.49
C GLU A 45 7.26 11.26 6.07
N LYS A 46 8.34 10.55 6.41
CA LYS A 46 9.73 10.94 6.07
C LYS A 46 10.07 10.80 4.59
N GLN A 47 9.25 10.09 3.81
CA GLN A 47 9.51 9.94 2.38
C GLN A 47 9.40 11.29 1.68
N SER A 48 10.46 11.73 1.03
CA SER A 48 10.47 12.96 0.22
C SER A 48 9.87 12.76 -1.17
N SER A 49 9.79 11.50 -1.64
CA SER A 49 9.23 11.17 -2.94
C SER A 49 7.76 11.57 -3.05
N SER A 50 7.41 12.12 -4.20
CA SER A 50 6.05 12.45 -4.64
C SER A 50 5.47 11.38 -5.59
N ASP A 51 6.14 10.24 -5.75
CA ASP A 51 5.63 9.16 -6.59
C ASP A 51 4.27 8.64 -6.10
N VAL A 52 3.49 8.12 -7.05
CA VAL A 52 2.10 7.72 -6.80
C VAL A 52 1.98 6.58 -5.78
N ILE A 53 2.96 5.70 -5.66
CA ILE A 53 2.93 4.58 -4.71
C ILE A 53 3.24 5.09 -3.31
N THR A 54 4.26 5.92 -3.15
CA THR A 54 4.60 6.57 -1.87
C THR A 54 3.44 7.40 -1.34
N THR A 55 2.77 8.17 -2.21
CA THR A 55 1.57 8.93 -1.80
C THR A 55 0.41 8.01 -1.39
N GLY A 56 0.25 6.84 -2.03
CA GLY A 56 -0.66 5.79 -1.59
C GLY A 56 -0.34 5.25 -0.19
N TYR A 57 0.94 5.00 0.10
CA TYR A 57 1.38 4.60 1.44
C TYR A 57 1.17 5.69 2.49
N LYS A 58 1.39 6.97 2.14
CA LYS A 58 1.07 8.11 3.02
C LYS A 58 -0.43 8.18 3.32
N ALA A 59 -1.28 7.94 2.33
CA ALA A 59 -2.72 7.86 2.54
C ALA A 59 -3.09 6.69 3.48
N ALA A 60 -2.46 5.53 3.32
CA ALA A 60 -2.64 4.39 4.23
C ALA A 60 -2.14 4.69 5.65
N ALA A 61 -0.98 5.33 5.80
CA ALA A 61 -0.45 5.79 7.08
C ALA A 61 -1.44 6.73 7.78
N LYS A 62 -2.05 7.66 7.04
CA LYS A 62 -3.09 8.54 7.58
C LYS A 62 -4.26 7.77 8.16
N ILE A 63 -4.73 6.72 7.50
CA ILE A 63 -5.78 5.85 8.04
C ILE A 63 -5.31 5.12 9.30
N MET A 64 -4.05 4.65 9.30
CA MET A 64 -3.47 3.93 10.43
C MET A 64 -3.22 4.80 11.67
N GLU A 65 -3.12 6.12 11.55
CA GLU A 65 -3.11 7.05 12.70
C GLU A 65 -4.33 6.82 13.61
N ALA A 66 -5.47 6.43 13.05
CA ALA A 66 -6.68 6.13 13.82
C ALA A 66 -6.55 4.91 14.74
N LYS A 67 -5.54 4.06 14.54
CA LYS A 67 -5.28 2.87 15.37
C LYS A 67 -4.52 3.21 16.66
N ILE A 68 -3.70 4.26 16.63
CA ILE A 68 -2.90 4.73 17.77
C ILE A 68 -3.49 5.99 18.44
N THR A 69 -4.53 6.57 17.85
CA THR A 69 -5.23 7.74 18.41
C THR A 69 -6.38 7.29 19.31
N THR A 70 -6.52 7.90 20.49
CA THR A 70 -7.60 7.63 21.45
C THR A 70 -8.86 8.45 21.17
N ASP A 71 -8.70 9.70 20.74
CA ASP A 71 -9.80 10.62 20.42
C ASP A 71 -10.66 10.13 19.25
N LYS A 72 -11.94 9.85 19.51
CA LYS A 72 -12.87 9.28 18.51
C LYS A 72 -13.10 10.20 17.30
N GLY A 73 -13.14 11.52 17.50
CA GLY A 73 -13.35 12.49 16.42
C GLY A 73 -12.17 12.52 15.46
N LYS A 74 -10.95 12.58 16.00
CA LYS A 74 -9.70 12.52 15.22
C LYS A 74 -9.57 11.20 14.48
N ARG A 75 -9.86 10.06 15.12
CA ARG A 75 -9.85 8.73 14.47
C ARG A 75 -10.75 8.69 13.24
N LYS A 76 -11.98 9.18 13.35
CA LYS A 76 -12.93 9.24 12.22
C LYS A 76 -12.41 10.16 11.11
N SER A 77 -11.86 11.31 11.50
CA SER A 77 -11.27 12.26 10.55
C SER A 77 -10.13 11.63 9.76
N PHE A 78 -9.19 10.96 10.43
CA PHE A 78 -8.05 10.27 9.82
C PHE A 78 -8.45 9.16 8.85
N ILE A 79 -9.41 8.33 9.24
CA ILE A 79 -9.95 7.30 8.35
C ILE A 79 -10.59 7.94 7.12
N LYS A 80 -11.45 8.95 7.31
CA LYS A 80 -12.15 9.61 6.20
C LYS A 80 -11.17 10.30 5.25
N SER A 81 -10.26 11.12 5.78
CA SER A 81 -9.31 11.87 4.95
C SER A 81 -8.36 10.93 4.21
N GLY A 82 -7.80 9.92 4.90
CA GLY A 82 -6.90 8.96 4.29
C GLY A 82 -7.60 8.10 3.22
N ALA A 83 -8.83 7.63 3.48
CA ALA A 83 -9.61 6.89 2.50
C ALA A 83 -9.93 7.75 1.27
N THR A 84 -10.38 9.00 1.45
CA THR A 84 -10.62 9.93 0.34
C THR A 84 -9.35 10.18 -0.48
N SER A 85 -8.21 10.41 0.16
CA SER A 85 -6.93 10.57 -0.53
C SER A 85 -6.56 9.33 -1.34
N LEU A 86 -6.69 8.14 -0.75
CA LEU A 86 -6.37 6.87 -1.43
C LEU A 86 -7.29 6.63 -2.64
N GLU A 87 -8.60 6.88 -2.49
CA GLU A 87 -9.56 6.78 -3.60
C GLU A 87 -9.22 7.74 -4.74
N ASN A 88 -8.87 8.99 -4.42
CA ASN A 88 -8.49 9.98 -5.44
C ASN A 88 -7.22 9.56 -6.20
N ILE A 89 -6.21 9.04 -5.48
CA ILE A 89 -4.98 8.54 -6.09
C ILE A 89 -5.29 7.37 -7.02
N ILE A 90 -6.13 6.41 -6.60
CA ILE A 90 -6.51 5.23 -7.40
C ILE A 90 -7.37 5.62 -8.59
N LYS A 91 -8.29 6.56 -8.44
CA LYS A 91 -9.12 7.08 -9.54
C LYS A 91 -8.26 7.61 -10.70
N ASN A 92 -7.15 8.27 -10.38
CA ASN A 92 -6.22 8.81 -11.36
C ASN A 92 -5.18 7.77 -11.84
N ASN A 93 -5.03 6.66 -11.12
CA ASN A 93 -4.05 5.60 -11.41
C ASN A 93 -4.71 4.20 -11.39
N PRO A 94 -5.79 3.97 -12.15
CA PRO A 94 -6.63 2.78 -11.98
C PRO A 94 -5.88 1.48 -12.31
N ASN A 95 -4.84 1.51 -13.12
CA ASN A 95 -4.11 0.30 -13.52
C ASN A 95 -2.92 -0.03 -12.61
N ASN A 96 -2.70 0.74 -11.54
CA ASN A 96 -1.60 0.49 -10.61
C ASN A 96 -1.96 -0.61 -9.59
N ALA A 97 -1.34 -1.78 -9.72
CA ALA A 97 -1.62 -2.94 -8.87
C ALA A 97 -1.26 -2.70 -7.40
N GLU A 98 -0.17 -1.99 -7.09
CA GLU A 98 0.21 -1.77 -5.69
C GLU A 98 -0.75 -0.84 -4.97
N LEU A 99 -1.28 0.20 -5.64
CA LEU A 99 -2.32 1.06 -5.07
C LEU A 99 -3.61 0.27 -4.77
N ARG A 100 -4.00 -0.63 -5.67
CA ARG A 100 -5.16 -1.52 -5.43
C ARG A 100 -4.91 -2.49 -4.29
N LEU A 101 -3.68 -3.00 -4.15
CA LEU A 101 -3.27 -3.84 -3.01
C LEU A 101 -3.37 -3.07 -1.68
N ILE A 102 -2.91 -1.82 -1.65
CA ILE A 102 -3.02 -0.94 -0.47
C ILE A 102 -4.49 -0.74 -0.10
N ARG A 103 -5.35 -0.39 -1.06
CA ARG A 103 -6.80 -0.22 -0.80
C ARG A 103 -7.46 -1.51 -0.33
N LEU A 104 -7.17 -2.65 -0.96
CA LEU A 104 -7.66 -3.95 -0.52
C LEU A 104 -7.27 -4.23 0.95
N SER A 105 -6.00 -4.03 1.29
CA SER A 105 -5.47 -4.20 2.65
C SER A 105 -6.17 -3.30 3.66
N VAL A 106 -6.32 -2.01 3.36
CA VAL A 106 -6.99 -1.05 4.23
C VAL A 106 -8.45 -1.45 4.46
N GLN A 107 -9.19 -1.68 3.37
CA GLN A 107 -10.61 -2.04 3.44
C GLN A 107 -10.82 -3.33 4.24
N GLU A 108 -9.92 -4.31 4.10
CA GLU A 108 -10.03 -5.59 4.82
C GLU A 108 -9.89 -5.40 6.33
N ASN A 109 -8.97 -4.53 6.76
CA ASN A 109 -8.60 -4.31 8.16
C ASN A 109 -9.51 -3.32 8.91
N LEU A 110 -10.29 -2.49 8.21
CA LEU A 110 -11.20 -1.56 8.87
C LEU A 110 -12.47 -2.25 9.40
N PRO A 111 -12.99 -1.82 10.57
CA PRO A 111 -14.26 -2.32 11.11
C PRO A 111 -15.41 -2.14 10.12
N LYS A 112 -16.34 -3.11 10.05
CA LYS A 112 -17.48 -3.08 9.11
C LYS A 112 -18.32 -1.80 9.21
N ILE A 113 -18.48 -1.25 10.42
CA ILE A 113 -19.25 -0.02 10.69
C ILE A 113 -18.68 1.22 9.97
N VAL A 114 -17.42 1.19 9.53
CA VAL A 114 -16.80 2.29 8.76
C VAL A 114 -17.36 2.38 7.33
N GLY A 115 -17.83 1.27 6.76
CA GLY A 115 -18.41 1.23 5.41
C GLY A 115 -17.39 1.30 4.26
N TYR A 116 -16.09 1.47 4.53
CA TYR A 116 -15.05 1.50 3.49
C TYR A 116 -14.64 0.08 3.06
N ARG A 117 -15.50 -0.60 2.29
CA ARG A 117 -15.32 -2.00 1.85
C ARG A 117 -15.81 -2.30 0.42
N GLY A 118 -16.22 -1.28 -0.33
CA GLY A 118 -16.91 -1.43 -1.62
C GLY A 118 -16.08 -2.08 -2.73
N SER A 119 -14.74 -2.04 -2.64
CA SER A 119 -13.86 -2.51 -3.73
C SER A 119 -13.11 -3.81 -3.42
N LEU A 120 -13.42 -4.50 -2.31
CA LEU A 120 -12.71 -5.73 -1.91
C LEU A 120 -12.69 -6.80 -3.02
N LYS A 121 -13.84 -7.05 -3.65
CA LYS A 121 -13.96 -8.05 -4.72
C LYS A 121 -13.24 -7.61 -6.00
N ASP A 122 -13.39 -6.35 -6.36
CA ASP A 122 -12.83 -5.79 -7.60
C ASP A 122 -11.31 -5.70 -7.53
N ASP A 123 -10.76 -5.23 -6.41
CA ASP A 123 -9.32 -5.14 -6.21
C ASP A 123 -8.68 -6.53 -6.20
N LYS A 124 -9.30 -7.51 -5.52
CA LYS A 124 -8.83 -8.90 -5.57
C LYS A 124 -8.79 -9.44 -7.00
N THR A 125 -9.90 -9.31 -7.72
CA THR A 125 -10.01 -9.79 -9.11
C THR A 125 -8.98 -9.11 -10.01
N PHE A 126 -8.83 -7.79 -9.88
CA PHE A 126 -7.83 -7.02 -10.62
C PHE A 126 -6.40 -7.50 -10.35
N LEU A 127 -6.05 -7.73 -9.09
CA LEU A 127 -4.71 -8.17 -8.69
C LEU A 127 -4.38 -9.55 -9.25
N ILE A 128 -5.32 -10.50 -9.20
CA ILE A 128 -5.15 -11.83 -9.78
C ILE A 128 -4.95 -11.73 -11.30
N ASN A 129 -5.83 -11.00 -11.99
CA ASN A 129 -5.81 -10.90 -13.46
C ASN A 129 -4.57 -10.16 -14.01
N ASN A 130 -3.98 -9.28 -13.22
CA ASN A 130 -2.79 -8.52 -13.62
C ASN A 130 -1.51 -9.01 -12.94
N TYR A 131 -1.56 -10.08 -12.16
CA TYR A 131 -0.43 -10.61 -11.39
C TYR A 131 0.79 -10.91 -12.29
N SER A 132 0.57 -11.62 -13.39
CA SER A 132 1.63 -12.04 -14.32
C SER A 132 2.40 -10.88 -14.94
N LYS A 133 1.76 -9.70 -15.07
CA LYS A 133 2.31 -8.47 -15.65
C LYS A 133 3.20 -7.68 -14.68
N GLN A 134 3.19 -8.01 -13.39
CA GLN A 134 3.96 -7.27 -12.40
C GLN A 134 5.43 -7.71 -12.35
N ASN A 135 6.30 -6.82 -11.90
CA ASN A 135 7.69 -7.16 -11.62
C ASN A 135 7.81 -8.12 -10.43
N THR A 136 8.97 -8.77 -10.30
CA THR A 136 9.23 -9.78 -9.26
C THR A 136 8.99 -9.26 -7.84
N GLY A 137 9.40 -8.03 -7.53
CA GLY A 137 9.21 -7.43 -6.20
C GLY A 137 7.73 -7.31 -5.82
N LEU A 138 6.92 -6.74 -6.72
CA LEU A 138 5.49 -6.60 -6.49
C LEU A 138 4.76 -7.96 -6.52
N LYS A 139 5.19 -8.91 -7.36
CA LYS A 139 4.69 -10.28 -7.35
C LYS A 139 4.88 -10.96 -6.00
N ASN A 140 6.08 -10.84 -5.41
CA ASN A 140 6.38 -11.37 -4.09
C ASN A 140 5.54 -10.69 -3.01
N TYR A 141 5.38 -9.38 -3.12
CA TYR A 141 4.59 -8.62 -2.16
C TYR A 141 3.10 -8.97 -2.20
N ILE A 142 2.50 -9.09 -3.39
CA ILE A 142 1.12 -9.54 -3.57
C ILE A 142 0.93 -10.95 -2.96
N LYS A 143 1.85 -11.89 -3.22
CA LYS A 143 1.81 -13.23 -2.62
C LYS A 143 1.84 -13.20 -1.10
N ARG A 144 2.77 -12.43 -0.52
CA ARG A 144 2.90 -12.27 0.94
C ARG A 144 1.63 -11.68 1.56
N PHE A 145 0.98 -10.72 0.90
CA PHE A 145 -0.30 -10.20 1.37
C PHE A 145 -1.42 -11.26 1.24
N ALA A 146 -1.53 -11.92 0.09
CA ALA A 146 -2.57 -12.90 -0.19
C ALA A 146 -2.53 -14.12 0.76
N SER A 147 -1.34 -14.52 1.24
CA SER A 147 -1.19 -15.61 2.20
C SER A 147 -1.81 -15.32 3.58
N GLN A 148 -1.88 -14.05 3.97
CA GLN A 148 -2.44 -13.61 5.25
C GLN A 148 -3.81 -12.91 5.12
N SER A 149 -4.29 -12.70 3.89
CA SER A 149 -5.54 -12.00 3.62
C SER A 149 -6.76 -12.90 3.83
N LYS A 150 -7.79 -12.31 4.45
CA LYS A 150 -9.14 -12.87 4.64
C LYS A 150 -9.97 -12.82 3.35
N THR A 151 -9.59 -11.97 2.40
CA THR A 151 -10.32 -11.78 1.12
C THR A 151 -9.90 -12.80 0.06
N PHE A 152 -8.64 -13.27 0.11
CA PHE A 152 -8.12 -14.31 -0.78
C PHE A 152 -8.48 -15.71 -0.28
N THR A 153 -9.08 -16.53 -1.15
CA THR A 153 -9.35 -17.95 -0.91
C THR A 153 -8.12 -18.82 -1.23
N PRO A 154 -8.09 -20.11 -0.83
CA PRO A 154 -7.05 -21.03 -1.28
C PRO A 154 -6.95 -21.14 -2.81
N ALA A 155 -8.09 -21.14 -3.51
CA ALA A 155 -8.13 -21.16 -4.97
C ALA A 155 -7.53 -19.88 -5.58
N ASP A 156 -7.88 -18.71 -5.03
CA ASP A 156 -7.29 -17.43 -5.48
C ASP A 156 -5.75 -17.44 -5.32
N ARG A 157 -5.26 -17.95 -4.18
CA ARG A 157 -3.82 -18.05 -3.90
C ARG A 157 -3.08 -18.96 -4.89
N ALA A 158 -3.73 -20.03 -5.36
CA ALA A 158 -3.16 -20.94 -6.34
C ALA A 158 -2.97 -20.30 -7.73
N LEU A 159 -3.63 -19.17 -8.02
CA LEU A 159 -3.47 -18.42 -9.27
C LEU A 159 -2.26 -17.46 -9.24
N LEU A 160 -1.65 -17.22 -8.07
CA LEU A 160 -0.50 -16.33 -7.88
C LEU A 160 0.83 -17.10 -8.01
N LYS A 161 1.07 -17.71 -9.18
CA LYS A 161 2.26 -18.52 -9.48
C LYS A 161 3.32 -17.73 -10.24
#